data_AF-A0A972DEG1-F1
#
_entry.id   AF-A0A972DEG1-F1
#
_cell.length_a   1.000
_cell.length_b   1.000
_cell.length_c   1.000
_cell.angle_alpha   90.00
_cell.angle_beta   90.00
_cell.angle_gamma   90.00
#
_symmetry.space_group_name_H-M   'P 1'
#
loop_
_entity.id
_entity.type
_entity.pdbx_description
1 polymer ?
#
loop_
_entity_poly.entity_id
_entity_poly.type
_entity_poly.pdbx_seq_one_letter_code
_entity_poly.pdbx_strand_id
1 'polypeptide(L)'
;DQGRQKGTMTLWHPDDFIQIARSNAPGIIRDSEKYERTLAWIDVSEEDSYLIDVFRVTGKNGLYEKFTRANVGTLSVNGLRLEKAGLEYPDNVFMKDFQKASPTEEGWFLDLAIDDVLNVFSTREKIHWKYKSFTEGETLYIASSWVPPSMEMLAKGHQGFWMPAIIDAKELETDGTVTFVSVMEPYTEKSNIASCSRIGTGCDRNVVLTTELSDGRTDVVLLLDPDGPQKEASIRVKDRNITCNAQWAILRLSQDGSVADYRKDERGILSVDGKDLV
;
A
#
# COMPACT_ATOMS: atom_id res chain seq x y z
N ASP A 1 3.90 -1.99 -29.89
CA ASP A 1 2.78 -1.08 -29.60
C ASP A 1 1.66 -1.79 -28.86
N GLN A 2 1.55 -1.55 -27.56
CA GLN A 2 0.33 -1.85 -26.81
C GLN A 2 -0.59 -0.62 -26.95
N GLY A 3 -1.79 -0.82 -27.49
CA GLY A 3 -2.78 0.26 -27.58
C GLY A 3 -3.19 0.76 -26.18
N ARG A 4 -3.68 2.00 -26.09
CA ARG A 4 -4.22 2.53 -24.82
C ARG A 4 -5.35 1.63 -24.32
N GLN A 5 -5.11 0.91 -23.24
CA GLN A 5 -6.16 0.17 -22.52
C GLN A 5 -6.87 1.12 -21.55
N LYS A 6 -8.19 1.02 -21.47
CA LYS A 6 -8.99 1.78 -20.50
C LYS A 6 -9.17 0.93 -19.24
N GLY A 7 -8.86 1.52 -18.09
CA GLY A 7 -9.22 0.93 -16.81
C GLY A 7 -10.72 1.07 -16.53
N THR A 8 -11.25 0.14 -15.74
CA THR A 8 -12.64 0.16 -15.25
C THR A 8 -12.61 0.24 -13.73
N MET A 9 -13.37 1.18 -13.15
CA MET A 9 -13.61 1.21 -11.71
C MET A 9 -14.54 0.04 -11.34
N THR A 10 -14.10 -0.83 -10.44
CA THR A 10 -14.83 -2.03 -10.00
C THR A 10 -15.34 -1.94 -8.56
N LEU A 11 -14.86 -0.96 -7.79
CA LEU A 11 -15.33 -0.63 -6.45
C LEU A 11 -15.17 0.87 -6.22
N TRP A 12 -16.19 1.51 -5.68
CA TRP A 12 -16.17 2.92 -5.32
C TRP A 12 -17.00 3.15 -4.05
N HIS A 13 -16.35 3.61 -2.99
CA HIS A 13 -16.96 3.97 -1.71
C HIS A 13 -16.26 5.24 -1.19
N PRO A 14 -16.81 6.44 -1.42
CA PRO A 14 -16.09 7.70 -1.19
C PRO A 14 -16.44 8.42 0.12
N ASP A 15 -17.07 7.76 1.08
CA ASP A 15 -17.68 8.43 2.24
C ASP A 15 -17.26 7.78 3.56
N ASP A 16 -17.58 8.43 4.67
CA ASP A 16 -17.31 7.96 6.04
C ASP A 16 -15.82 7.91 6.41
N PHE A 17 -15.47 7.24 7.52
CA PHE A 17 -14.09 7.10 8.00
C PHE A 17 -13.20 6.19 7.13
N ILE A 18 -13.73 5.66 6.02
CA ILE A 18 -12.97 4.86 5.07
C ILE A 18 -13.40 5.16 3.64
N GLN A 19 -12.48 5.61 2.79
CA GLN A 19 -12.74 5.77 1.36
C GLN A 19 -11.96 4.74 0.56
N ILE A 20 -12.65 3.96 -0.28
CA ILE A 20 -12.06 2.87 -1.05
C ILE A 20 -12.37 3.02 -2.53
N ALA A 21 -11.35 2.87 -3.36
CA ALA A 21 -11.48 2.77 -4.80
C ALA A 21 -10.69 1.56 -5.31
N ARG A 22 -11.30 0.79 -6.23
CA ARG A 22 -10.62 -0.29 -6.97
C ARG A 22 -10.82 -0.09 -8.45
N SER A 23 -9.74 -0.16 -9.21
CA SER A 23 -9.79 -0.19 -10.66
C SER A 23 -9.02 -1.38 -11.21
N ASN A 24 -9.49 -1.94 -12.33
CA ASN A 24 -8.79 -2.99 -13.08
C ASN A 24 -8.56 -2.52 -14.53
N ALA A 25 -7.35 -2.73 -15.06
CA ALA A 25 -6.97 -2.37 -16.42
C ALA A 25 -6.34 -3.57 -17.16
N PRO A 26 -7.14 -4.57 -17.57
CA PRO A 26 -6.63 -5.75 -18.26
C PRO A 26 -5.86 -5.38 -19.53
N GLY A 27 -4.82 -6.18 -19.84
CA GLY A 27 -3.99 -6.01 -21.04
C GLY A 27 -2.96 -4.88 -20.99
N ILE A 28 -2.81 -4.15 -19.87
CA ILE A 28 -1.70 -3.21 -19.64
C ILE A 28 -0.37 -3.96 -19.65
N ILE A 29 -0.29 -5.06 -18.90
CA ILE A 29 0.79 -6.04 -19.07
C ILE A 29 0.31 -7.05 -20.12
N ARG A 30 1.20 -7.40 -21.06
CA ARG A 30 0.88 -8.37 -22.11
C ARG A 30 0.44 -9.68 -21.47
N ASP A 31 -0.66 -10.25 -21.99
CA ASP A 31 -1.26 -11.51 -21.52
C ASP A 31 -1.75 -11.47 -20.05
N SER A 32 -1.92 -10.27 -19.46
CA SER A 32 -2.45 -10.07 -18.12
C SER A 32 -3.95 -9.74 -18.14
N GLU A 33 -4.75 -10.55 -17.45
CA GLU A 33 -6.20 -10.33 -17.27
C GLU A 33 -6.53 -9.45 -16.05
N LYS A 34 -5.57 -9.28 -15.14
CA LYS A 34 -5.72 -8.48 -13.94
C LYS A 34 -4.54 -7.52 -13.84
N TYR A 35 -4.83 -6.24 -13.86
CA TYR A 35 -3.94 -5.15 -13.46
C TYR A 35 -4.80 -4.26 -12.56
N GLU A 36 -4.97 -4.70 -11.32
CA GLU A 36 -5.98 -4.20 -10.40
C GLU A 36 -5.31 -3.52 -9.21
N ARG A 37 -5.71 -2.28 -8.93
CA ARG A 37 -5.23 -1.54 -7.76
C ARG A 37 -6.41 -1.12 -6.89
N THR A 38 -6.32 -1.45 -5.61
CA THR A 38 -7.24 -0.99 -4.56
C THR A 38 -6.49 -0.02 -3.67
N LEU A 39 -7.05 1.18 -3.48
CA LEU A 39 -6.62 2.15 -2.49
C LEU A 39 -7.71 2.26 -1.43
N ALA A 40 -7.33 2.15 -0.16
CA ALA A 40 -8.23 2.37 0.98
C ALA A 40 -7.61 3.44 1.88
N TRP A 41 -8.25 4.60 1.93
CA TRP A 41 -7.91 5.74 2.78
C TRP A 41 -8.74 5.63 4.05
N ILE A 42 -8.11 5.69 5.23
CA ILE A 42 -8.76 5.40 6.52
C ILE A 42 -8.46 6.54 7.48
N ASP A 43 -9.52 7.15 7.98
CA ASP A 43 -9.44 8.26 8.92
C ASP A 43 -9.18 7.74 10.33
N VAL A 44 -8.12 8.25 10.95
CA VAL A 44 -7.77 8.01 12.35
C VAL A 44 -8.45 9.04 13.24
N SER A 45 -8.48 10.29 12.78
CA SER A 45 -9.12 11.46 13.40
C SER A 45 -9.74 12.34 12.29
N GLU A 46 -10.25 13.52 12.63
CA GLU A 46 -10.70 14.51 11.62
C GLU A 46 -9.54 15.07 10.77
N GLU A 47 -8.30 14.97 11.24
CA GLU A 47 -7.11 15.56 10.59
C GLU A 47 -6.09 14.52 10.14
N ASP A 48 -6.16 13.30 10.67
CA ASP A 48 -5.17 12.24 10.47
C ASP A 48 -5.78 11.05 9.75
N SER A 49 -5.00 10.47 8.83
CA SER A 49 -5.41 9.28 8.08
C SER A 49 -4.19 8.48 7.62
N TYR A 50 -4.44 7.25 7.20
CA TYR A 50 -3.45 6.43 6.52
C TYR A 50 -4.05 5.76 5.29
N LEU A 51 -3.18 5.32 4.38
CA LEU A 51 -3.54 4.71 3.11
C LEU A 51 -3.03 3.28 3.05
N ILE A 52 -3.89 2.36 2.60
CA ILE A 52 -3.51 1.01 2.20
C ILE A 52 -3.55 0.94 0.68
N ASP A 53 -2.48 0.43 0.08
CA ASP A 53 -2.36 0.16 -1.35
C ASP A 53 -2.22 -1.35 -1.57
N VAL A 54 -3.19 -1.95 -2.25
CA VAL A 54 -3.16 -3.34 -2.69
C VAL A 54 -3.17 -3.39 -4.21
N PHE A 55 -2.09 -3.88 -4.79
CA PHE A 55 -1.94 -4.01 -6.24
C PHE A 55 -1.80 -5.48 -6.62
N ARG A 56 -2.73 -5.96 -7.44
CA ARG A 56 -2.79 -7.34 -7.92
C ARG A 56 -2.57 -7.37 -9.42
N VAL A 57 -1.65 -8.22 -9.85
CA VAL A 57 -1.36 -8.40 -11.28
C VAL A 57 -1.25 -9.87 -11.63
N THR A 58 -1.97 -10.31 -12.67
CA THR A 58 -1.80 -11.66 -13.21
C THR A 58 -0.76 -11.66 -14.31
N GLY A 59 -0.05 -12.77 -14.46
CA GLY A 59 0.81 -12.98 -15.61
C GLY A 59 1.62 -14.25 -15.48
N LYS A 60 2.60 -14.36 -16.38
CA LYS A 60 3.50 -15.52 -16.48
C LYS A 60 4.50 -15.56 -15.34
N ASN A 61 5.14 -16.71 -15.14
CA ASN A 61 6.32 -16.81 -14.28
C ASN A 61 7.38 -15.75 -14.65
N GLY A 62 8.11 -15.26 -13.64
CA GLY A 62 9.12 -14.22 -13.80
C GLY A 62 9.03 -13.10 -12.75
N LEU A 63 9.83 -12.05 -12.95
CA LEU A 63 9.97 -10.94 -12.03
C LEU A 63 8.91 -9.84 -12.26
N TYR A 64 8.27 -9.42 -11.17
CA TYR A 64 7.35 -8.29 -11.13
C TYR A 64 7.87 -7.23 -10.17
N GLU A 65 7.80 -5.98 -10.59
CA GLU A 65 8.29 -4.85 -9.79
C GLU A 65 7.19 -3.78 -9.65
N LYS A 66 6.81 -3.44 -8.42
CA LYS A 66 5.98 -2.27 -8.11
C LYS A 66 6.87 -1.11 -7.73
N PHE A 67 6.73 0.00 -8.45
CA PHE A 67 7.45 1.23 -8.15
C PHE A 67 6.56 2.17 -7.34
N THR A 68 7.04 2.57 -6.16
CA THR A 68 6.42 3.61 -5.33
C THR A 68 7.37 4.81 -5.29
N ARG A 69 6.93 5.93 -5.86
CA ARG A 69 7.61 7.23 -5.79
C ARG A 69 6.76 8.16 -4.94
N ALA A 70 7.37 8.74 -3.92
CA ALA A 70 6.71 9.71 -3.06
C ALA A 70 7.00 11.14 -3.56
N ASN A 71 7.75 11.93 -2.79
CA ASN A 71 8.03 13.33 -3.12
C ASN A 71 9.54 13.62 -3.00
N VAL A 72 9.95 14.87 -3.28
CA VAL A 72 11.30 15.35 -3.00
C VAL A 72 11.47 15.39 -1.48
N GLY A 73 12.57 14.83 -1.00
CA GLY A 73 12.81 14.74 0.43
C GLY A 73 13.97 13.83 0.79
N THR A 74 14.18 13.69 2.09
CA THR A 74 15.23 12.84 2.65
C THR A 74 14.61 11.55 3.20
N LEU A 75 14.98 10.41 2.60
CA LEU A 75 14.52 9.09 3.03
C LEU A 75 15.41 8.55 4.14
N SER A 76 14.79 8.20 5.27
CA SER A 76 15.39 7.48 6.38
C SER A 76 14.86 6.05 6.43
N VAL A 77 15.70 5.12 6.89
CA VAL A 77 15.33 3.71 7.03
C VAL A 77 15.43 3.29 8.49
N ASN A 78 14.43 2.56 8.99
CA ASN A 78 14.39 2.07 10.36
C ASN A 78 14.19 0.55 10.33
N GLY A 79 15.02 -0.19 11.06
CA GLY A 79 14.95 -1.67 11.09
C GLY A 79 15.29 -2.33 9.75
N LEU A 80 16.02 -1.65 8.86
CA LEU A 80 16.48 -2.16 7.56
C LEU A 80 18.00 -2.06 7.44
N ARG A 81 18.63 -3.10 6.90
CA ARG A 81 20.02 -3.06 6.43
C ARG A 81 20.04 -2.78 4.92
N LEU A 82 20.88 -1.83 4.52
CA LEU A 82 21.04 -1.45 3.12
C LEU A 82 22.35 -2.01 2.56
N GLU A 83 22.26 -2.67 1.41
CA GLU A 83 23.39 -3.23 0.67
C GLU A 83 23.35 -2.71 -0.76
N LYS A 84 24.48 -2.27 -1.32
CA LYS A 84 24.51 -1.80 -2.71
C LYS A 84 24.06 -2.92 -3.65
N ALA A 85 23.13 -2.61 -4.55
CA ALA A 85 22.64 -3.54 -5.57
C ALA A 85 23.07 -3.08 -6.97
N GLY A 86 23.41 -4.05 -7.82
CA GLY A 86 23.61 -3.82 -9.24
C GLY A 86 22.38 -4.29 -10.00
N LEU A 87 21.33 -3.46 -10.02
CA LEU A 87 20.18 -3.70 -10.88
C LEU A 87 20.45 -3.03 -12.24
N GLU A 88 20.29 -3.81 -13.31
CA GLU A 88 20.43 -3.32 -14.68
C GLU A 88 19.04 -3.06 -15.27
N TYR A 89 18.81 -1.82 -15.68
CA TYR A 89 17.63 -1.41 -16.41
C TYR A 89 18.02 -0.91 -17.81
N PRO A 90 17.11 -0.93 -18.79
CA PRO A 90 17.35 -0.31 -20.10
C PRO A 90 17.75 1.17 -19.98
N ASP A 91 18.57 1.66 -20.92
CA ASP A 91 19.16 3.02 -20.91
C ASP A 91 18.13 4.17 -20.76
N ASN A 92 16.86 3.94 -21.10
CA ASN A 92 15.78 4.91 -20.99
C ASN A 92 15.10 4.92 -19.60
N VAL A 93 15.58 4.14 -18.63
CA VAL A 93 15.15 4.17 -17.23
C VAL A 93 16.10 5.07 -16.44
N PHE A 94 15.59 6.23 -16.03
CA PHE A 94 16.36 7.22 -15.28
C PHE A 94 16.35 6.92 -13.78
N MET A 95 17.05 5.85 -13.39
CA MET A 95 17.22 5.42 -11.99
C MET A 95 18.68 5.08 -11.69
N LYS A 96 19.11 5.31 -10.46
CA LYS A 96 20.49 5.05 -10.01
C LYS A 96 20.54 4.78 -8.50
N ASP A 97 21.74 4.50 -8.00
CA ASP A 97 22.05 4.36 -6.58
C ASP A 97 21.22 3.27 -5.89
N PHE A 98 21.05 2.14 -6.58
CA PHE A 98 20.26 1.02 -6.10
C PHE A 98 20.84 0.39 -4.83
N GLN A 99 19.97 0.14 -3.86
CA GLN A 99 20.27 -0.54 -2.62
C GLN A 99 19.20 -1.60 -2.37
N LYS A 100 19.63 -2.82 -2.09
CA LYS A 100 18.76 -3.85 -1.52
C LYS A 100 18.52 -3.51 -0.05
N ALA A 101 17.26 -3.49 0.37
CA ALA A 101 16.85 -3.26 1.74
C ALA A 101 16.36 -4.57 2.36
N SER A 102 16.97 -5.00 3.46
CA SER A 102 16.60 -6.25 4.14
C SER A 102 16.18 -5.96 5.58
N PRO A 103 14.98 -6.41 6.02
CA PRO A 103 14.55 -6.28 7.41
C PRO A 103 15.56 -6.87 8.39
N THR A 104 15.90 -6.11 9.42
CA THR A 104 16.63 -6.58 10.61
C THR A 104 15.71 -6.80 11.81
N GLU A 105 14.51 -6.22 11.77
CA GLU A 105 13.48 -6.28 12.81
C GLU A 105 12.09 -6.32 12.16
N GLU A 106 11.09 -6.91 12.83
CA GLU A 106 9.72 -6.99 12.29
C GLU A 106 9.05 -5.60 12.17
N GLY A 107 9.43 -4.67 13.05
CA GLY A 107 8.89 -3.31 13.13
C GLY A 107 9.46 -2.31 12.11
N TRP A 108 10.18 -2.76 11.09
CA TRP A 108 10.83 -1.89 10.12
C TRP A 108 9.86 -0.96 9.38
N PHE A 109 10.35 0.21 8.98
CA PHE A 109 9.64 1.17 8.11
C PHE A 109 10.63 2.10 7.40
N LEU A 110 10.14 2.72 6.33
CA LEU A 110 10.77 3.84 5.66
C LEU A 110 10.08 5.14 6.10
N ASP A 111 10.84 6.21 6.27
CA ASP A 111 10.30 7.54 6.58
C ASP A 111 10.89 8.58 5.64
N LEU A 112 10.02 9.28 4.90
CA LEU A 112 10.43 10.38 4.03
C LEU A 112 10.06 11.71 4.69
N ALA A 113 11.06 12.48 5.09
CA ALA A 113 10.87 13.89 5.40
C ALA A 113 10.76 14.67 4.08
N ILE A 114 9.58 15.24 3.82
CA ILE A 114 9.28 15.92 2.55
C ILE A 114 9.81 17.35 2.57
N ASP A 115 10.54 17.71 1.52
CA ASP A 115 11.06 19.06 1.32
C ASP A 115 10.08 19.93 0.53
N ASP A 116 9.78 21.13 1.04
CA ASP A 116 8.95 22.11 0.33
C ASP A 116 9.75 22.88 -0.74
N VAL A 117 10.28 22.16 -1.72
CA VAL A 117 11.16 22.73 -2.75
C VAL A 117 10.47 23.75 -3.66
N LEU A 118 9.14 23.76 -3.68
CA LEU A 118 8.31 24.70 -4.46
C LEU A 118 7.71 25.82 -3.61
N ASN A 119 7.94 25.83 -2.28
CA ASN A 119 7.33 26.77 -1.33
C ASN A 119 5.80 26.80 -1.41
N VAL A 120 5.16 25.62 -1.48
CA VAL A 120 3.70 25.45 -1.62
C VAL A 120 3.01 25.03 -0.33
N PHE A 121 3.76 24.68 0.72
CA PHE A 121 3.15 24.30 2.00
C PHE A 121 2.63 25.54 2.73
N SER A 122 1.39 25.44 3.22
CA SER A 122 0.77 26.45 4.08
C SER A 122 1.17 26.28 5.56
N THR A 123 1.71 25.12 5.92
CA THR A 123 2.18 24.80 7.27
C THR A 123 3.69 25.02 7.39
N ARG A 124 4.14 25.31 8.62
CA ARG A 124 5.56 25.33 8.99
C ARG A 124 6.04 23.99 9.56
N GLU A 125 5.12 23.06 9.79
CA GLU A 125 5.44 21.74 10.28
C GLU A 125 6.15 20.93 9.21
N LYS A 126 7.06 20.05 9.64
CA LYS A 126 7.70 19.10 8.73
C LYS A 126 6.69 18.02 8.41
N ILE A 127 6.45 17.79 7.12
CA ILE A 127 5.58 16.71 6.67
C ILE A 127 6.45 15.47 6.44
N HIS A 128 6.05 14.37 7.05
CA HIS A 128 6.64 13.07 6.91
C HIS A 128 5.70 12.13 6.17
N TRP A 129 6.27 11.13 5.50
CA TRP A 129 5.54 10.03 4.88
C TRP A 129 6.19 8.72 5.29
N LYS A 130 5.51 8.01 6.19
CA LYS A 130 5.88 6.66 6.63
C LYS A 130 5.40 5.66 5.60
N TYR A 131 6.24 4.69 5.26
CA TYR A 131 5.90 3.62 4.34
C TYR A 131 6.38 2.27 4.90
N LYS A 132 5.53 1.24 4.74
CA LYS A 132 5.90 -0.15 4.97
C LYS A 132 5.24 -1.05 3.93
N SER A 133 6.02 -1.97 3.35
CA SER A 133 5.49 -3.03 2.51
C SER A 133 5.13 -4.25 3.35
N PHE A 134 4.05 -4.92 2.93
CA PHE A 134 3.53 -6.16 3.49
C PHE A 134 3.37 -7.23 2.40
N THR A 135 4.06 -7.06 1.28
CA THR A 135 4.09 -8.05 0.20
C THR A 135 4.84 -9.29 0.67
N GLU A 136 4.18 -10.44 0.66
CA GLU A 136 4.79 -11.69 1.10
C GLU A 136 5.89 -12.13 0.11
N GLY A 137 7.08 -12.44 0.63
CA GLY A 137 8.20 -12.97 -0.17
C GLY A 137 8.86 -11.98 -1.12
N GLU A 138 8.65 -10.68 -0.94
CA GLU A 138 9.29 -9.66 -1.77
C GLU A 138 10.80 -9.53 -1.48
N THR A 139 11.52 -8.97 -2.45
CA THR A 139 12.77 -8.25 -2.23
C THR A 139 12.51 -6.76 -2.36
N LEU A 140 12.88 -6.00 -1.32
CA LEU A 140 12.75 -4.55 -1.32
C LEU A 140 14.03 -3.89 -1.85
N TYR A 141 13.89 -2.95 -2.77
CA TYR A 141 14.97 -2.08 -3.20
C TYR A 141 14.62 -0.61 -3.00
N ILE A 142 15.65 0.20 -2.78
CA ILE A 142 15.59 1.66 -2.75
C ILE A 142 16.51 2.18 -3.86
N ALA A 143 16.06 3.20 -4.57
CA ALA A 143 16.83 3.86 -5.61
C ALA A 143 16.53 5.35 -5.65
N SER A 144 17.32 6.10 -6.43
CA SER A 144 16.97 7.46 -6.84
C SER A 144 16.38 7.43 -8.24
N SER A 145 15.18 7.98 -8.42
CA SER A 145 14.49 8.08 -9.72
C SER A 145 14.37 9.54 -10.14
N TRP A 146 14.67 9.83 -11.41
CA TRP A 146 14.54 11.18 -11.96
C TRP A 146 13.12 11.47 -12.42
N VAL A 147 12.61 12.64 -12.05
CA VAL A 147 11.34 13.19 -12.52
C VAL A 147 11.64 14.44 -13.36
N PRO A 148 11.29 14.44 -14.67
CA PRO A 148 11.50 15.59 -15.52
C PRO A 148 10.69 16.80 -15.04
N PRO A 149 11.19 18.04 -15.26
CA PRO A 149 10.44 19.24 -14.92
C PRO A 149 9.20 19.36 -15.82
N SER A 150 8.14 19.98 -15.29
CA SER A 150 7.05 20.46 -16.15
C SER A 150 7.57 21.56 -17.09
N MET A 151 6.81 21.87 -18.16
CA MET A 151 7.16 22.96 -19.08
C MET A 151 7.30 24.31 -18.36
N GLU A 152 6.44 24.58 -17.36
CA GLU A 152 6.51 25.79 -16.56
C GLU A 152 7.79 25.84 -15.71
N MET A 153 8.14 24.73 -15.08
CA MET A 153 9.37 24.62 -14.28
C MET A 153 10.62 24.78 -15.15
N LEU A 154 10.63 24.15 -16.33
CA LEU A 154 11.73 24.27 -17.28
C LEU A 154 11.91 25.72 -17.75
N ALA A 155 10.82 26.45 -18.01
CA ALA A 155 10.87 27.87 -18.37
C ALA A 155 11.47 28.76 -17.26
N LYS A 156 11.39 28.33 -16.00
CA LYS A 156 12.00 28.97 -14.83
C LYS A 156 13.42 28.45 -14.53
N GLY A 157 13.99 27.60 -15.38
CA GLY A 157 15.36 27.10 -15.28
C GLY A 157 15.54 25.83 -14.43
N HIS A 158 14.46 25.18 -13.98
CA HIS A 158 14.56 23.91 -13.27
C HIS A 158 14.91 22.74 -14.20
N GLN A 159 15.69 21.78 -13.72
CA GLN A 159 16.12 20.58 -14.47
C GLN A 159 15.42 19.29 -14.02
N GLY A 160 14.37 19.38 -13.21
CA GLY A 160 13.70 18.23 -12.59
C GLY A 160 14.29 17.87 -11.23
N PHE A 161 13.87 16.72 -10.69
CA PHE A 161 14.25 16.28 -9.36
C PHE A 161 14.69 14.83 -9.37
N TRP A 162 15.65 14.49 -8.51
CA TRP A 162 15.90 13.11 -8.10
C TRP A 162 15.10 12.87 -6.83
N MET A 163 14.23 11.87 -6.86
CA MET A 163 13.37 11.49 -5.75
C MET A 163 13.68 10.05 -5.31
N PRO A 164 13.56 9.75 -4.01
CA PRO A 164 13.57 8.36 -3.55
C PRO A 164 12.48 7.53 -4.24
N ALA A 165 12.84 6.33 -4.65
CA ALA A 165 11.95 5.35 -5.23
C ALA A 165 12.10 4.03 -4.47
N ILE A 166 10.96 3.44 -4.11
CA ILE A 166 10.86 2.15 -3.46
C ILE A 166 10.39 1.15 -4.52
N ILE A 167 11.06 0.01 -4.59
CA ILE A 167 10.77 -1.05 -5.55
C ILE A 167 10.47 -2.33 -4.77
N ASP A 168 9.21 -2.74 -4.79
CA ASP A 168 8.80 -4.05 -4.29
C ASP A 168 8.96 -5.03 -5.45
N ALA A 169 9.90 -5.97 -5.33
CA ALA A 169 10.20 -6.95 -6.37
C ALA A 169 9.76 -8.35 -5.92
N LYS A 170 8.97 -9.04 -6.73
CA LYS A 170 8.48 -10.39 -6.42
C LYS A 170 8.57 -11.27 -7.65
N GLU A 171 9.17 -12.44 -7.48
CA GLU A 171 9.30 -13.45 -8.53
C GLU A 171 8.18 -14.48 -8.41
N LEU A 172 7.61 -14.85 -9.55
CA LEU A 172 6.69 -15.97 -9.68
C LEU A 172 7.40 -17.15 -10.32
N GLU A 173 7.37 -18.30 -9.64
CA GLU A 173 7.89 -19.56 -10.17
C GLU A 173 6.97 -20.15 -11.26
N THR A 174 5.67 -19.88 -11.17
CA THR A 174 4.65 -20.32 -12.13
C THR A 174 3.67 -19.20 -12.43
N ASP A 175 2.97 -19.29 -13.55
CA ASP A 175 1.87 -18.38 -13.89
C ASP A 175 0.90 -18.22 -12.71
N GLY A 176 0.50 -16.98 -12.43
CA GLY A 176 -0.23 -16.69 -11.21
C GLY A 176 -0.58 -15.21 -11.03
N THR A 177 -0.90 -14.86 -9.79
CA THR A 177 -1.18 -13.48 -9.37
C THR A 177 -0.12 -13.03 -8.38
N VAL A 178 0.52 -11.89 -8.65
CA VAL A 178 1.35 -11.19 -7.67
C VAL A 178 0.47 -10.21 -6.91
N THR A 179 0.56 -10.20 -5.59
CA THR A 179 -0.15 -9.26 -4.71
C THR A 179 0.86 -8.41 -3.95
N PHE A 180 1.00 -7.15 -4.35
CA PHE A 180 1.76 -6.15 -3.63
C PHE A 180 0.87 -5.45 -2.60
N VAL A 181 1.39 -5.23 -1.40
CA VAL A 181 0.64 -4.61 -0.30
C VAL A 181 1.54 -3.59 0.39
N SER A 182 1.05 -2.38 0.61
CA SER A 182 1.78 -1.37 1.39
C SER A 182 0.85 -0.51 2.21
N VAL A 183 1.33 -0.05 3.37
CA VAL A 183 0.68 0.94 4.23
C VAL A 183 1.51 2.21 4.23
N MET A 184 0.83 3.33 4.12
CA MET A 184 1.40 4.66 4.01
C MET A 184 0.72 5.60 4.99
N GLU A 185 1.48 6.41 5.71
CA GLU A 185 0.93 7.37 6.67
C GLU A 185 1.62 8.72 6.49
N PRO A 186 0.91 9.76 6.02
CA PRO A 186 1.36 11.13 6.20
C PRO A 186 1.23 11.53 7.67
N TYR A 187 2.25 12.20 8.21
CA TYR A 187 2.19 12.76 9.57
C TYR A 187 3.09 13.99 9.68
N THR A 188 2.93 14.80 10.73
CA THR A 188 3.83 15.93 10.98
C THR A 188 4.71 15.70 12.20
N GLU A 189 4.15 15.75 13.41
CA GLU A 189 4.92 15.62 14.65
C GLU A 189 5.26 14.16 14.97
N LYS A 190 4.26 13.28 14.88
CA LYS A 190 4.39 11.86 15.23
C LYS A 190 3.45 11.00 14.40
N SER A 191 3.88 9.78 14.14
CA SER A 191 3.05 8.72 13.59
C SER A 191 1.93 8.35 14.57
N ASN A 192 0.70 8.25 14.06
CA ASN A 192 -0.47 7.75 14.75
C ASN A 192 -0.60 6.22 14.63
N ILE A 193 0.17 5.57 13.76
CA ILE A 193 0.30 4.10 13.68
C ILE A 193 1.38 3.62 14.67
N ALA A 194 0.93 2.96 15.75
CA ALA A 194 1.82 2.31 16.71
C ALA A 194 2.44 1.03 16.13
N SER A 195 1.62 0.18 15.50
CA SER A 195 2.07 -1.05 14.86
C SER A 195 1.15 -1.42 13.70
N CYS A 196 1.66 -2.19 12.74
CA CYS A 196 0.83 -2.74 11.66
C CYS A 196 1.38 -4.10 11.23
N SER A 197 0.48 -5.05 10.99
CA SER A 197 0.81 -6.42 10.60
C SER A 197 -0.16 -6.97 9.57
N ARG A 198 0.30 -7.94 8.78
CA ARG A 198 -0.51 -8.69 7.83
C ARG A 198 -0.83 -10.06 8.39
N ILE A 199 -2.10 -10.46 8.36
CA ILE A 199 -2.56 -11.77 8.79
C ILE A 199 -2.69 -12.68 7.57
N GLY A 200 -2.02 -13.83 7.63
CA GLY A 200 -2.14 -14.85 6.60
C GLY A 200 -3.53 -15.49 6.56
N THR A 201 -4.16 -15.51 5.39
CA THR A 201 -5.51 -16.08 5.19
C THR A 201 -5.51 -17.44 4.49
N GLY A 202 -4.32 -17.97 4.17
CA GLY A 202 -4.13 -19.10 3.25
C GLY A 202 -4.20 -18.72 1.77
N CYS A 203 -4.52 -17.47 1.44
CA CYS A 203 -4.54 -16.94 0.08
C CYS A 203 -3.88 -15.55 0.03
N ASP A 204 -2.69 -15.44 -0.58
CA ASP A 204 -1.94 -14.17 -0.70
C ASP A 204 -2.78 -13.06 -1.39
N ARG A 205 -3.74 -13.43 -2.25
CA ARG A 205 -4.63 -12.47 -2.91
C ARG A 205 -5.61 -11.81 -1.95
N ASN A 206 -5.95 -12.46 -0.83
CA ASN A 206 -6.82 -11.92 0.21
C ASN A 206 -5.97 -11.22 1.27
N VAL A 207 -6.05 -9.89 1.29
CA VAL A 207 -5.24 -9.06 2.17
C VAL A 207 -6.03 -8.75 3.43
N VAL A 208 -5.46 -9.11 4.58
CA VAL A 208 -5.98 -8.74 5.90
C VAL A 208 -4.87 -8.05 6.67
N LEU A 209 -5.10 -6.80 7.05
CA LEU A 209 -4.17 -5.98 7.82
C LEU A 209 -4.77 -5.65 9.18
N THR A 210 -3.92 -5.65 10.20
CA THR A 210 -4.23 -5.04 11.49
C THR A 210 -3.34 -3.83 11.69
N THR A 211 -3.92 -2.72 12.10
CA THR A 211 -3.20 -1.47 12.38
C THR A 211 -3.58 -1.04 13.80
N GLU A 212 -2.62 -1.12 14.72
CA GLU A 212 -2.78 -0.56 16.06
C GLU A 212 -2.47 0.92 16.02
N LEU A 213 -3.45 1.71 16.44
CA LEU A 213 -3.35 3.16 16.53
C LEU A 213 -2.71 3.55 17.87
N SER A 214 -2.10 4.73 17.90
CA SER A 214 -1.39 5.25 19.07
C SER A 214 -2.27 5.50 20.29
N ASP A 215 -3.60 5.57 20.10
CA ASP A 215 -4.61 5.67 21.15
C ASP A 215 -5.13 4.31 21.66
N GLY A 216 -4.59 3.20 21.15
CA GLY A 216 -4.92 1.83 21.56
C GLY A 216 -6.07 1.19 20.76
N ARG A 217 -6.74 1.92 19.87
CA ARG A 217 -7.68 1.33 18.90
C ARG A 217 -6.94 0.44 17.90
N THR A 218 -7.66 -0.50 17.30
CA THR A 218 -7.11 -1.39 16.27
C THR A 218 -8.04 -1.47 15.08
N ASP A 219 -7.54 -1.10 13.91
CA ASP A 219 -8.24 -1.28 12.65
C ASP A 219 -7.92 -2.67 12.09
N VAL A 220 -8.94 -3.43 11.73
CA VAL A 220 -8.86 -4.70 11.01
C VAL A 220 -9.44 -4.49 9.63
N VAL A 221 -8.57 -4.43 8.62
CA VAL A 221 -8.96 -4.14 7.24
C VAL A 221 -8.86 -5.40 6.41
N LEU A 222 -9.95 -5.76 5.74
CA LEU A 222 -10.05 -6.91 4.86
C LEU A 222 -10.29 -6.41 3.44
N LEU A 223 -9.38 -6.73 2.52
CA LEU A 223 -9.47 -6.42 1.10
C LEU A 223 -9.34 -7.73 0.32
N LEU A 224 -10.47 -8.41 0.10
CA LEU A 224 -10.49 -9.71 -0.57
C LEU A 224 -10.42 -9.54 -2.09
N ASP A 225 -9.86 -10.53 -2.77
CA ASP A 225 -9.84 -10.57 -4.23
C ASP A 225 -11.17 -11.14 -4.75
N PRO A 226 -12.01 -10.32 -5.40
CA PRO A 226 -13.32 -10.75 -5.89
C PRO A 226 -13.21 -11.80 -7.00
N ASP A 227 -12.05 -11.93 -7.65
CA ASP A 227 -11.75 -12.92 -8.69
C ASP A 227 -10.84 -14.05 -8.16
N GLY A 228 -10.54 -14.07 -6.86
CA GLY A 228 -9.75 -15.09 -6.21
C GLY A 228 -10.50 -16.42 -6.05
N PRO A 229 -9.79 -17.56 -5.92
CA PRO A 229 -10.44 -18.85 -5.68
C PRO A 229 -11.09 -18.94 -4.28
N GLN A 230 -10.52 -18.24 -3.29
CA GLN A 230 -11.02 -18.20 -1.93
C GLN A 230 -11.85 -16.93 -1.72
N LYS A 231 -13.17 -17.08 -1.53
CA LYS A 231 -14.13 -15.98 -1.40
C LYS A 231 -14.38 -15.52 0.03
N GLU A 232 -13.77 -16.17 1.01
CA GLU A 232 -13.96 -15.89 2.43
C GLU A 232 -12.61 -15.85 3.15
N ALA A 233 -12.49 -14.97 4.14
CA ALA A 233 -11.41 -14.95 5.10
C ALA A 233 -11.96 -15.18 6.50
N SER A 234 -11.28 -16.03 7.26
CA SER A 234 -11.53 -16.28 8.68
C SER A 234 -10.23 -16.04 9.45
N ILE A 235 -10.25 -15.12 10.39
CA ILE A 235 -9.08 -14.67 11.15
C ILE A 235 -9.43 -14.49 12.64
N ARG A 236 -8.40 -14.44 13.49
CA ARG A 236 -8.55 -14.14 14.92
C ARG A 236 -7.73 -12.91 15.30
N VAL A 237 -8.37 -11.92 15.93
CA VAL A 237 -7.74 -10.67 16.39
C VAL A 237 -8.27 -10.32 17.77
N LYS A 238 -7.38 -10.05 18.74
CA LYS A 238 -7.75 -9.72 20.14
C LYS A 238 -8.82 -10.67 20.73
N ASP A 239 -8.62 -11.97 20.53
CA ASP A 239 -9.56 -13.04 20.95
C ASP A 239 -10.94 -13.07 20.29
N ARG A 240 -11.17 -12.23 19.27
CA ARG A 240 -12.37 -12.25 18.43
C ARG A 240 -12.14 -13.09 17.20
N ASN A 241 -13.11 -13.93 16.86
CA ASN A 241 -13.15 -14.60 15.56
C ASN A 241 -13.86 -13.68 14.57
N ILE A 242 -13.19 -13.32 13.49
CA ILE A 242 -13.73 -12.44 12.44
C ILE A 242 -13.82 -13.26 11.16
N THR A 243 -15.00 -13.30 10.56
CA THR A 243 -15.25 -13.96 9.28
C THR A 243 -15.84 -12.97 8.28
N CYS A 244 -15.37 -13.01 7.05
CA CYS A 244 -15.79 -12.05 6.03
C CYS A 244 -15.78 -12.69 4.64
N ASN A 245 -16.88 -12.52 3.90
CA ASN A 245 -16.94 -12.83 2.47
C ASN A 245 -17.26 -11.59 1.61
N ALA A 246 -17.31 -10.41 2.24
CA ALA A 246 -17.37 -9.13 1.54
C ALA A 246 -16.06 -8.87 0.80
N GLN A 247 -16.14 -8.28 -0.39
CA GLN A 247 -14.94 -7.90 -1.16
C GLN A 247 -14.05 -6.88 -0.43
N TRP A 248 -14.64 -6.13 0.51
CA TRP A 248 -13.93 -5.30 1.46
C TRP A 248 -14.71 -5.18 2.78
N ALA A 249 -13.98 -4.99 3.88
CA ALA A 249 -14.52 -4.61 5.18
C ALA A 249 -13.44 -3.93 6.04
N ILE A 250 -13.88 -3.12 6.98
CA ILE A 250 -13.06 -2.60 8.08
C ILE A 250 -13.81 -2.75 9.39
N LEU A 251 -13.10 -3.16 10.44
CA LEU A 251 -13.57 -3.09 11.83
C LEU A 251 -12.59 -2.25 12.62
N ARG A 252 -13.10 -1.26 13.35
CA ARG A 252 -12.34 -0.53 14.35
C ARG A 252 -12.68 -1.12 15.71
N LEU A 253 -11.70 -1.74 16.35
CA LEU A 253 -11.79 -2.27 17.70
C LEU A 253 -11.32 -1.22 18.70
N SER A 254 -12.06 -1.07 19.80
CA SER A 254 -11.62 -0.32 20.98
C SER A 254 -10.40 -0.96 21.62
N GLN A 255 -9.79 -0.26 22.59
CA GLN A 255 -8.66 -0.77 23.36
C GLN A 255 -8.98 -2.11 24.05
N ASP A 256 -10.22 -2.29 24.52
CA ASP A 256 -10.71 -3.52 25.16
C ASP A 256 -11.10 -4.64 24.18
N GLY A 257 -10.96 -4.42 22.87
CA GLY A 257 -11.32 -5.39 21.83
C GLY A 257 -12.82 -5.47 21.53
N SER A 258 -13.64 -4.55 22.04
CA SER A 258 -15.03 -4.38 21.56
C SER A 258 -15.05 -3.72 20.18
N VAL A 259 -16.08 -4.01 19.37
CA VAL A 259 -16.27 -3.35 18.07
C VAL A 259 -16.78 -1.93 18.32
N ALA A 260 -15.96 -0.94 17.97
CA ALA A 260 -16.30 0.48 18.09
C ALA A 260 -17.02 0.99 16.83
N ASP A 261 -16.54 0.57 15.66
CA ASP A 261 -17.12 0.93 14.36
C ASP A 261 -16.82 -0.13 13.30
N TYR A 262 -17.58 -0.19 12.22
CA TYR A 262 -17.33 -1.06 11.08
C TYR A 262 -17.98 -0.56 9.79
N ARG A 263 -17.34 -0.82 8.65
CA ARG A 263 -17.94 -0.67 7.31
C ARG A 263 -17.62 -1.90 6.49
N LYS A 264 -18.49 -2.23 5.54
CA LYS A 264 -18.31 -3.39 4.65
C LYS A 264 -18.99 -3.16 3.31
N ASP A 265 -18.60 -3.96 2.34
CA ASP A 265 -19.36 -4.10 1.10
C ASP A 265 -20.80 -4.58 1.39
N GLU A 266 -21.79 -3.97 0.73
CA GLU A 266 -23.21 -4.28 0.93
C GLU A 266 -23.57 -5.72 0.55
N ARG A 267 -22.82 -6.32 -0.38
CA ARG A 267 -23.16 -7.65 -0.94
C ARG A 267 -22.59 -8.82 -0.13
N GLY A 268 -21.75 -8.54 0.85
CA GLY A 268 -21.11 -9.56 1.68
C GLY A 268 -21.53 -9.50 3.15
N ILE A 269 -21.10 -10.53 3.86
CA ILE A 269 -21.27 -10.72 5.30
C ILE A 269 -19.93 -10.44 5.96
N LEU A 270 -20.00 -9.74 7.08
CA LEU A 270 -18.93 -9.60 8.05
C LEU A 270 -19.48 -10.06 9.39
N SER A 271 -18.83 -11.00 10.05
CA SER A 271 -19.29 -11.54 11.33
C SER A 271 -18.18 -11.49 12.37
N VAL A 272 -18.57 -11.24 13.62
CA VAL A 272 -17.69 -11.28 14.80
C VAL A 272 -18.27 -12.28 15.80
N ASP A 273 -17.46 -13.26 16.19
CA ASP A 273 -17.84 -14.35 17.10
C ASP A 273 -19.12 -15.07 16.67
N GLY A 274 -19.27 -15.28 15.35
CA GLY A 274 -20.42 -15.94 14.72
C GLY A 274 -21.68 -15.09 14.63
N LYS A 275 -21.61 -13.79 14.93
CA LYS A 275 -22.73 -12.84 14.77
C LYS A 275 -22.46 -11.91 13.61
N ASP A 276 -23.37 -11.86 12.65
CA ASP A 276 -23.28 -10.95 11.51
C ASP A 276 -23.45 -9.50 11.98
N LEU A 277 -22.58 -8.64 11.48
CA LEU A 277 -22.68 -7.19 11.61
C LEU A 277 -23.55 -6.67 10.46
N VAL A 278 -24.62 -5.96 10.83
CA VAL A 278 -25.68 -5.51 9.89
C VAL A 278 -25.44 -4.08 9.47
#